data_AF-A0A258H878-F1
#
_entry.id   AF-A0A258H878-F1
#
_cell.length_a   1.000
_cell.length_b   1.000
_cell.length_c   1.000
_cell.angle_alpha   90.00
_cell.angle_beta   90.00
_cell.angle_gamma   90.00
#
_symmetry.space_group_name_H-M   'P 1'
#
loop_
_entity.id
_entity.type
_entity.pdbx_description
1 polymer ?
#
loop_
_entity_poly.entity_id
_entity_poly.type
_entity_poly.pdbx_seq_one_letter_code
_entity_poly.pdbx_strand_id
1 'polypeptide(L)' 'MNKILANIAYYGCFVIALIVSYLTLNYAGDLAYSGQQPLVWLSVLAFFAVVTLVVLAIIIKAKFKI' A
#
# COMPACT_ATOMS: atom_id res chain seq x y z
N MET A 1 23.22 2.20 1.92
CA MET A 1 22.09 2.95 1.34
C MET A 1 22.21 4.40 1.78
N ASN A 2 22.30 5.36 0.86
CA ASN A 2 22.42 6.78 1.20
C ASN A 2 21.12 7.31 1.84
N LYS A 3 21.23 8.31 2.73
CA LYS A 3 20.08 8.94 3.40
C LYS A 3 19.01 9.42 2.41
N ILE A 4 19.43 9.96 1.26
CA ILE A 4 18.53 10.41 0.18
C ILE A 4 17.72 9.23 -0.38
N LEU A 5 18.37 8.10 -0.66
CA LEU A 5 17.71 6.91 -1.18
C LEU A 5 16.74 6.30 -0.14
N ALA A 6 17.09 6.36 1.15
CA ALA A 6 16.21 5.94 2.23
C ALA A 6 14.96 6.84 2.36
N ASN A 7 15.12 8.15 2.17
CA ASN A 7 14.02 9.11 2.11
C ASN A 7 13.06 8.80 0.95
N ILE A 8 13.61 8.61 -0.25
CA ILE A 8 12.83 8.25 -1.44
C ILE A 8 12.08 6.94 -1.23
N ALA A 9 12.72 5.93 -0.65
CA ALA A 9 12.07 4.65 -0.34
C ALA A 9 10.95 4.81 0.70
N TYR A 10 11.16 5.61 1.75
CA TYR A 10 10.14 5.90 2.77
C TYR A 10 8.89 6.54 2.18
N TYR A 11 9.05 7.62 1.41
CA TYR A 11 7.92 8.27 0.74
C TYR A 11 7.30 7.39 -0.34
N GLY A 12 8.13 6.63 -1.07
CA GLY A 12 7.68 5.67 -2.07
C GLY A 12 6.75 4.61 -1.49
N CYS A 13 7.08 4.04 -0.32
CA CYS A 13 6.22 3.09 0.37
C CYS A 13 4.84 3.69 0.71
N PHE A 14 4.80 4.94 1.15
CA PHE A 14 3.55 5.66 1.45
C PHE A 14 2.71 5.91 0.20
N VAL A 15 3.33 6.39 -0.88
CA VAL A 15 2.64 6.66 -2.14
C VAL A 15 2.08 5.38 -2.75
N ILE A 16 2.87 4.30 -2.79
CA ILE A 16 2.42 3.01 -3.32
C ILE A 16 1.26 2.45 -2.48
N ALA A 17 1.34 2.57 -1.14
CA ALA A 17 0.26 2.13 -0.26
C ALA A 17 -1.06 2.87 -0.58
N LEU A 18 -1.02 4.18 -0.76
CA LEU A 18 -2.19 4.98 -1.14
C LEU A 18 -2.77 4.56 -2.49
N ILE A 19 -1.91 4.33 -3.50
CA ILE A 19 -2.33 3.88 -4.83
C ILE A 19 -3.03 2.52 -4.74
N VAL A 20 -2.44 1.56 -4.03
CA VAL A 20 -3.03 0.22 -3.86
C VAL A 20 -4.38 0.31 -3.16
N SER A 21 -4.48 1.10 -2.07
CA SER A 21 -5.76 1.32 -1.38
C SER A 21 -6.81 1.95 -2.28
N TYR A 22 -6.45 2.98 -3.05
CA TYR A 22 -7.37 3.65 -3.98
C TYR A 22 -7.88 2.72 -5.08
N LEU A 23 -6.99 1.94 -5.70
CA LEU A 23 -7.37 0.97 -6.73
C LEU A 23 -8.27 -0.13 -6.16
N THR A 24 -7.97 -0.61 -4.96
CA THR A 24 -8.79 -1.62 -4.28
C THR A 24 -10.20 -1.11 -4.00
N LEU A 25 -10.33 0.16 -3.56
CA LEU A 25 -11.62 0.79 -3.30
C LEU A 25 -12.43 1.02 -4.58
N ASN A 26 -11.79 1.51 -5.66
CA ASN A 26 -12.47 1.68 -6.94
C ASN A 26 -12.94 0.34 -7.51
N TYR A 27 -12.09 -0.69 -7.49
CA TYR A 27 -12.46 -2.02 -7.94
C TYR A 27 -13.65 -2.58 -7.15
N ALA A 28 -13.64 -2.44 -5.82
CA ALA A 28 -14.78 -2.84 -4.99
C ALA A 28 -16.05 -2.04 -5.30
N GLY A 29 -15.90 -0.73 -5.58
CA GLY A 29 -17.00 0.13 -6.01
C GLY A 29 -17.61 -0.31 -7.34
N ASP A 30 -16.80 -0.50 -8.37
CA ASP A 30 -17.25 -0.93 -9.70
C ASP A 30 -17.98 -2.28 -9.66
N LEU A 31 -17.50 -3.21 -8.84
CA LEU A 31 -18.14 -4.50 -8.63
C LEU A 31 -19.49 -4.36 -7.90
N ALA A 32 -19.56 -3.49 -6.88
CA ALA A 32 -20.80 -3.20 -6.18
C ALA A 32 -21.86 -2.59 -7.11
N TYR A 33 -21.46 -1.66 -7.99
CA TYR A 33 -22.37 -1.06 -8.98
C TYR A 33 -22.82 -2.04 -10.07
N SER A 34 -21.97 -3.01 -10.44
CA SER A 34 -22.31 -4.04 -11.42
C SER A 34 -23.07 -5.24 -10.85
N GLY A 35 -23.36 -5.25 -9.55
CA GLY A 35 -24.07 -6.34 -8.87
C GLY A 35 -23.25 -7.64 -8.76
N GLN A 36 -21.94 -7.58 -9.03
CA GLN A 36 -21.03 -8.72 -8.90
C GLN A 36 -20.44 -8.77 -7.50
N GLN A 37 -20.28 -9.97 -6.94
CA GLN A 37 -19.59 -10.12 -5.66
C GLN A 37 -18.10 -9.82 -5.81
N PRO A 38 -17.53 -8.94 -4.97
CA PRO A 38 -16.10 -8.67 -5.00
C PRO A 38 -15.30 -9.89 -4.56
N LEU A 39 -14.20 -10.14 -5.27
CA LEU A 39 -13.25 -11.20 -4.93
C LEU A 39 -12.56 -10.86 -3.59
N VAL A 40 -13.07 -11.40 -2.49
CA VAL A 40 -12.58 -11.13 -1.12
C VAL A 40 -11.08 -11.39 -0.99
N TRP A 41 -10.55 -12.41 -1.67
CA TRP A 41 -9.13 -12.74 -1.69
C TRP A 41 -8.25 -11.62 -2.24
N LEU A 42 -8.72 -10.88 -3.25
CA LEU A 42 -8.01 -9.72 -3.80
C LEU A 42 -7.89 -8.60 -2.77
N SER A 43 -8.98 -8.33 -2.04
CA SER A 43 -9.00 -7.34 -0.96
C SER A 43 -8.07 -7.73 0.19
N VAL A 44 -8.01 -9.03 0.55
CA VAL A 44 -7.12 -9.54 1.58
C VAL A 44 -5.65 -9.41 1.17
N LEU A 45 -5.30 -9.76 -0.07
CA LEU A 45 -3.94 -9.60 -0.59
C LEU A 45 -3.52 -8.12 -0.63
N ALA A 46 -4.42 -7.23 -1.07
CA ALA A 46 -4.16 -5.80 -1.08
C ALA A 46 -3.93 -5.24 0.34
N PHE A 47 -4.71 -5.71 1.32
CA PHE A 47 -4.51 -5.34 2.73
C PHE A 47 -3.13 -5.73 3.24
N PHE A 48 -2.71 -6.99 3.02
CA PHE A 48 -1.38 -7.44 3.45
C PHE A 48 -0.24 -6.70 2.72
N ALA A 49 -0.42 -6.37 1.44
CA ALA A 49 0.55 -5.57 0.69
C ALA A 49 0.71 -4.16 1.31
N VAL A 50 -0.39 -3.50 1.65
CA VAL A 50 -0.38 -2.18 2.31
C VAL A 50 0.28 -2.25 3.69
N VAL A 51 -0.08 -3.25 4.51
CA VAL A 51 0.53 -3.46 5.84
C VAL A 51 2.04 -3.68 5.70
N THR A 52 2.47 -4.49 4.74
CA THR A 52 3.90 -4.76 4.50
C THR A 52 4.64 -3.48 4.10
N LEU A 53 4.06 -2.65 3.23
CA LEU A 53 4.64 -1.36 2.84
C LEU A 53 4.78 -0.40 4.03
N VAL A 54 3.78 -0.35 4.91
CA VAL A 54 3.84 0.48 6.13
C VAL A 54 4.92 -0.02 7.08
N VAL A 55 5.02 -1.33 7.31
CA VAL A 55 6.06 -1.93 8.16
C VAL A 55 7.46 -1.64 7.58
N LEU A 56 7.64 -1.79 6.26
CA LEU A 56 8.89 -1.44 5.59
C LEU A 56 9.23 0.04 5.78
N ALA A 57 8.26 0.94 5.65
CA ALA A 57 8.45 2.37 5.87
C ALA A 57 8.90 2.67 7.32
N ILE A 58 8.30 2.01 8.31
CA ILE A 58 8.69 2.12 9.73
C ILE A 58 10.13 1.64 9.95
N ILE A 59 10.49 0.49 9.37
CA ILE A 59 11.85 -0.07 9.47
C ILE A 59 12.88 0.89 8.85
N ILE A 60 12.58 1.44 7.67
CA ILE A 60 13.44 2.42 7.01
C ILE A 60 13.60 3.66 7.88
N LYS A 61 12.49 4.21 8.41
CA LYS A 61 12.52 5.37 9.30
C LYS A 61 13.39 5.13 10.53
N ALA A 62 13.19 3.99 11.21
CA ALA A 62 13.94 3.61 12.40
C ALA A 62 15.45 3.41 12.11
N LYS A 63 15.79 2.74 11.00
CA LYS A 63 17.18 2.43 10.65
C LYS A 63 17.97 3.66 10.20
N PHE A 64 17.33 4.59 9.50
CA PHE A 64 18.00 5.76 8.91
C PHE A 64 17.76 7.07 9.68
N LYS A 65 16.97 7.03 10.77
CA LYS A 65 16.60 8.18 11.62
C LYS A 65 16.07 9.36 10.80
N ILE A 66 15.13 9.04 9.93
CA ILE A 66 14.41 9.99 9.07
C ILE A 66 13.16 10.49 9.80
#